data_AF-A0A0S8K4E4-F1
#
_entry.id   AF-A0A0S8K4E4-F1
#
_cell.length_a   1.000
_cell.length_b   1.000
_cell.length_c   1.000
_cell.angle_alpha   90.00
_cell.angle_beta   90.00
_cell.angle_gamma   90.00
#
_symmetry.space_group_name_H-M   'P 1'
#
loop_
_entity.id
_entity.type
_entity.pdbx_description
1 polymer ?
#
loop_
_entity_poly.entity_id
_entity_poly.type
_entity_poly.pdbx_seq_one_letter_code
_entity_poly.pdbx_strand_id
1 'polypeptide(L)'
;MKDLKSITSFDELLDAKYGGIGTTRRTEFECKAKAFMIGELLKEARKEASMTQDQLALKIGTKKSYISRLENGKIDIQLSTLFRIFEEGLGKKINLTLR
;
A
#
# COMPACT_ATOMS: atom_id res chain seq x y z
N MET A 1 -5.95 -4.33 -30.48
CA MET A 1 -5.37 -3.54 -29.38
C MET A 1 -5.40 -2.09 -29.80
N LYS A 2 -5.95 -1.17 -28.99
CA LYS A 2 -5.95 0.27 -29.29
C LYS A 2 -4.50 0.80 -29.27
N ASP A 3 -4.17 1.71 -30.18
CA ASP A 3 -2.87 2.38 -30.22
C ASP A 3 -2.72 3.26 -28.97
N LEU A 4 -1.61 3.13 -28.23
CA LEU A 4 -1.34 3.87 -27.00
C LEU A 4 -1.37 5.40 -27.21
N LYS A 5 -1.13 5.87 -28.43
CA LYS A 5 -1.19 7.30 -28.79
C LYS A 5 -2.63 7.85 -28.84
N SER A 6 -3.64 6.99 -28.91
CA SER A 6 -5.07 7.36 -29.01
C SER A 6 -5.84 7.26 -27.69
N ILE A 7 -5.17 6.84 -26.61
CA ILE A 7 -5.78 6.67 -25.30
C ILE A 7 -5.94 8.03 -24.62
N THR A 8 -7.16 8.33 -24.18
CA THR A 8 -7.51 9.65 -23.63
C THR A 8 -7.88 9.61 -22.16
N SER A 9 -8.11 8.41 -21.61
CA SER A 9 -8.46 8.22 -20.20
C SER A 9 -7.55 7.21 -19.51
N PHE A 10 -7.48 7.33 -18.18
CA PHE A 10 -6.73 6.40 -17.36
C PHE A 10 -7.31 4.99 -17.42
N ASP A 11 -8.64 4.85 -17.45
CA ASP A 11 -9.31 3.56 -17.55
C ASP A 11 -9.01 2.85 -18.88
N GLU A 12 -8.99 3.57 -20.00
CA GLU A 12 -8.58 3.00 -21.28
C GLU A 12 -7.12 2.54 -21.29
N LEU A 13 -6.22 3.30 -20.65
CA LEU A 13 -4.81 2.92 -20.49
C LEU A 13 -4.68 1.62 -19.67
N LEU A 14 -5.46 1.56 -18.62
CA LEU A 14 -5.53 0.47 -17.68
C LEU A 14 -6.07 -0.81 -18.33
N ASP A 15 -7.15 -0.72 -19.10
CA ASP A 15 -7.70 -1.83 -19.88
C ASP A 15 -6.70 -2.31 -20.93
N ALA A 16 -6.05 -1.39 -21.63
CA ALA A 16 -5.02 -1.73 -22.63
C ALA A 16 -3.81 -2.43 -22.02
N LYS A 17 -3.37 -2.02 -20.82
CA LYS A 17 -2.17 -2.57 -20.16
C LYS A 17 -2.44 -3.79 -19.30
N TYR A 18 -3.57 -3.86 -18.62
CA TYR A 18 -3.83 -4.86 -17.58
C TYR A 18 -5.10 -5.69 -17.84
N GLY A 19 -5.82 -5.41 -18.92
CA GLY A 19 -7.11 -6.04 -19.23
C GLY A 19 -8.26 -5.36 -18.52
N GLY A 20 -9.47 -5.67 -18.97
CA GLY A 20 -10.70 -5.14 -18.39
C GLY A 20 -10.92 -5.56 -16.94
N ILE A 21 -11.80 -4.83 -16.27
CA ILE A 21 -12.28 -5.13 -14.90
C ILE A 21 -12.78 -6.59 -14.83
N GLY A 22 -12.38 -7.30 -13.78
CA GLY A 22 -12.74 -8.71 -13.56
C GLY A 22 -11.80 -9.73 -14.21
N THR A 23 -10.86 -9.32 -15.06
CA THR A 23 -9.83 -10.24 -15.55
C THR A 23 -8.80 -10.56 -14.47
N THR A 24 -8.16 -11.74 -14.52
CA THR A 24 -7.12 -12.15 -13.56
C THR A 24 -5.98 -11.13 -13.50
N ARG A 25 -5.48 -10.72 -14.67
CA ARG A 25 -4.39 -9.73 -14.78
C ARG A 25 -4.76 -8.38 -14.15
N ARG A 26 -6.00 -7.94 -14.36
CA ARG A 26 -6.51 -6.71 -13.75
C ARG A 26 -6.64 -6.84 -12.24
N THR A 27 -7.19 -7.96 -11.76
CA THR A 27 -7.36 -8.25 -10.34
C THR A 27 -6.01 -8.27 -9.60
N GLU A 28 -5.00 -8.90 -10.18
CA GLU A 28 -3.63 -8.91 -9.63
C GLU A 28 -3.02 -7.50 -9.56
N PHE A 29 -3.22 -6.69 -10.61
CA PHE A 29 -2.78 -5.30 -10.63
C PHE A 29 -3.45 -4.49 -9.51
N GLU A 30 -4.78 -4.61 -9.36
CA GLU A 30 -5.54 -3.90 -8.33
C GLU A 30 -5.14 -4.33 -6.92
N CYS A 31 -4.90 -5.63 -6.69
CA CYS A 31 -4.38 -6.13 -5.41
C CYS A 31 -3.01 -5.52 -5.08
N LYS A 32 -2.08 -5.49 -6.05
CA LYS A 32 -0.76 -4.87 -5.86
C LYS A 32 -0.86 -3.36 -5.63
N ALA A 33 -1.75 -2.67 -6.34
CA ALA A 33 -2.02 -1.26 -6.14
C ALA A 33 -2.55 -0.98 -4.72
N LYS A 34 -3.46 -1.81 -4.21
CA LYS A 34 -3.95 -1.73 -2.83
C LYS A 34 -2.84 -1.93 -1.80
N ALA A 35 -1.97 -2.91 -2.00
CA ALA A 35 -0.81 -3.12 -1.13
C ALA A 35 0.14 -1.91 -1.13
N PHE A 36 0.41 -1.33 -2.30
CA PHE A 36 1.21 -0.12 -2.43
C PHE A 36 0.59 1.08 -1.68
N MET A 37 -0.74 1.27 -1.82
CA MET A 37 -1.45 2.34 -1.09
C MET A 37 -1.28 2.22 0.42
N ILE A 38 -1.32 1.01 0.98
CA ILE A 38 -1.10 0.78 2.42
C ILE A 38 0.31 1.24 2.84
N GLY A 39 1.33 0.97 2.02
CA GLY A 39 2.71 1.39 2.27
C GLY A 39 2.87 2.92 2.32
N GLU A 40 2.23 3.64 1.39
CA GLU A 40 2.25 5.10 1.39
C GLU A 40 1.44 5.68 2.57
N LEU A 41 0.27 5.12 2.90
CA LEU A 41 -0.51 5.52 4.08
C LEU A 41 0.29 5.36 5.38
N LEU A 42 1.04 4.27 5.50
CA LEU A 42 1.95 4.06 6.64
C LEU A 42 3.01 5.16 6.72
N LYS A 43 3.67 5.45 5.60
CA LYS A 43 4.71 6.47 5.51
C LYS A 43 4.19 7.86 5.84
N GLU A 44 2.98 8.20 5.39
CA GLU A 44 2.31 9.46 5.73
C GLU A 44 1.98 9.51 7.23
N ALA A 45 1.30 8.50 7.76
CA ALA A 45 0.94 8.45 9.18
C ALA A 45 2.18 8.50 10.10
N ARG A 46 3.30 7.88 9.69
CA ARG A 46 4.57 7.98 10.41
C ARG A 46 5.13 9.40 10.40
N LYS A 47 5.07 10.09 9.25
CA LYS A 47 5.53 11.48 9.14
C LYS A 47 4.65 12.42 9.96
N GLU A 48 3.33 12.23 9.97
CA GLU A 48 2.42 12.97 10.85
C GLU A 48 2.78 12.80 12.33
N ALA A 49 3.15 11.58 12.72
CA ALA A 49 3.65 11.29 14.07
C ALA A 49 5.06 11.82 14.34
N SER A 50 5.70 12.50 13.38
CA SER A 50 7.08 13.01 13.47
C SER A 50 8.11 11.93 13.83
N MET A 51 7.89 10.69 13.38
CA MET A 51 8.76 9.55 13.67
C MET A 51 9.67 9.21 12.50
N THR A 52 10.90 8.80 12.76
CA THR A 52 11.76 8.16 11.75
C THR A 52 11.38 6.68 11.57
N GLN A 53 11.81 6.05 10.46
CA GLN A 53 11.62 4.62 10.25
C GLN A 53 12.27 3.77 11.37
N ASP A 54 13.41 4.22 11.90
CA ASP A 54 14.10 3.57 13.01
C ASP A 54 13.29 3.66 14.31
N GLN A 55 12.74 4.83 14.62
CA GLN A 55 11.93 5.04 15.82
C GLN A 55 10.65 4.20 15.79
N LEU A 56 9.95 4.15 14.65
CA LEU A 56 8.78 3.30 14.49
C LEU A 56 9.15 1.83 14.63
N ALA A 57 10.25 1.41 14.00
CA ALA A 57 10.73 0.03 14.08
C ALA A 57 11.03 -0.40 15.52
N LEU A 58 11.74 0.46 16.29
CA LEU A 58 12.04 0.22 17.70
C LEU A 58 10.75 0.09 18.53
N LYS A 59 9.78 0.99 18.30
CA LYS A 59 8.52 1.02 19.05
C LYS A 59 7.68 -0.24 18.89
N ILE A 60 7.68 -0.84 17.70
CA ILE A 60 6.90 -2.05 17.41
C ILE A 60 7.74 -3.35 17.40
N GLY A 61 9.00 -3.27 17.87
CA GLY A 61 9.88 -4.44 17.99
C GLY A 61 10.25 -5.08 16.65
N THR A 62 10.59 -4.29 15.64
CA THR A 62 11.07 -4.78 14.33
C THR A 62 12.34 -4.06 13.87
N LYS A 63 12.82 -4.40 12.66
CA LYS A 63 14.00 -3.79 12.03
C LYS A 63 13.60 -2.60 11.16
N LYS A 64 14.42 -1.54 11.11
CA LYS A 64 14.24 -0.43 10.16
C LYS A 64 14.05 -0.88 8.71
N SER A 65 14.84 -1.86 8.28
CA SER A 65 14.76 -2.42 6.93
C SER A 65 13.41 -3.09 6.62
N TYR A 66 12.68 -3.53 7.64
CA TYR A 66 11.32 -4.03 7.48
C TYR A 66 10.35 -2.87 7.21
N ILE A 67 10.36 -1.81 8.03
CA ILE A 67 9.55 -0.60 7.82
C ILE A 67 9.87 0.04 6.46
N SER A 68 11.14 0.16 6.11
CA SER A 68 11.57 0.70 4.82
C SER A 68 11.03 -0.11 3.64
N ARG A 69 11.08 -1.44 3.69
CA ARG A 69 10.53 -2.27 2.61
C ARG A 69 9.00 -2.16 2.51
N LEU A 70 8.31 -2.07 3.64
CA LEU A 70 6.86 -1.86 3.67
C LEU A 70 6.47 -0.52 3.03
N GLU A 71 7.08 0.57 3.47
CA GLU A 71 6.78 1.92 2.96
C GLU A 71 7.10 2.10 1.48
N ASN A 72 7.99 1.27 0.92
CA ASN A 72 8.35 1.29 -0.49
C ASN A 72 7.62 0.19 -1.31
N GLY A 73 6.63 -0.50 -0.74
CA GLY A 73 5.86 -1.55 -1.43
C GLY A 73 6.69 -2.75 -1.88
N LYS A 74 7.83 -3.01 -1.23
CA LYS A 74 8.75 -4.12 -1.59
C LYS A 74 8.37 -5.45 -0.96
N ILE A 75 7.49 -5.44 0.04
CA ILE A 75 6.98 -6.64 0.72
C ILE A 75 5.52 -6.43 1.10
N ASP A 76 4.78 -7.53 1.20
CA ASP A 76 3.44 -7.53 1.76
C ASP A 76 3.47 -7.40 3.29
N ILE A 77 2.35 -6.97 3.86
CA ILE A 77 2.16 -6.82 5.30
C ILE A 77 1.12 -7.82 5.82
N GLN A 78 1.47 -8.53 6.89
CA GLN A 78 0.47 -9.30 7.63
C GLN A 78 -0.48 -8.36 8.38
N LEU A 79 -1.79 -8.65 8.38
CA LEU A 79 -2.79 -7.84 9.08
C LEU A 79 -2.44 -7.61 10.56
N SER A 80 -1.96 -8.64 11.26
CA SER A 80 -1.51 -8.53 12.66
C SER A 80 -0.39 -7.50 12.83
N THR A 81 0.50 -7.37 11.85
CA THR A 81 1.57 -6.37 11.86
C THR A 81 1.05 -5.00 11.47
N LEU A 82 0.08 -4.91 10.56
CA LEU A 82 -0.60 -3.66 10.23
C LEU A 82 -1.24 -3.06 11.49
N PHE A 83 -2.01 -3.84 12.25
CA PHE A 83 -2.62 -3.37 13.50
C PHE A 83 -1.58 -2.91 14.52
N ARG A 84 -0.52 -3.70 14.78
CA ARG A 84 0.57 -3.26 15.68
C ARG A 84 1.21 -1.95 15.24
N ILE A 85 1.49 -1.79 13.95
CA ILE A 85 2.09 -0.57 13.41
C ILE A 85 1.20 0.64 13.66
N PHE A 86 -0.07 0.56 13.31
CA PHE A 86 -0.97 1.72 13.40
C PHE A 86 -1.43 1.97 14.84
N GLU A 87 -1.85 0.94 15.57
CA GLU A 87 -2.44 1.09 16.90
C GLU A 87 -1.38 1.28 17.99
N GLU A 88 -0.35 0.44 18.03
CA GLU A 88 0.70 0.52 19.06
C GLU A 88 1.82 1.49 18.63
N GLY A 89 2.22 1.42 17.36
CA GLY A 89 3.30 2.24 16.81
C GLY A 89 2.90 3.70 16.64
N LEU A 90 1.76 3.97 16.01
CA LEU A 90 1.36 5.31 15.60
C LEU A 90 0.19 5.89 16.41
N GLY A 91 -0.44 5.11 17.28
CA GLY A 91 -1.59 5.55 18.08
C GLY A 91 -2.85 5.87 17.25
N LYS A 92 -2.99 5.28 16.07
CA LYS A 92 -4.13 5.42 15.15
C LYS A 92 -5.02 4.19 15.26
N LYS A 93 -6.33 4.34 15.11
CA LYS A 93 -7.29 3.21 15.05
C LYS A 93 -7.56 2.82 13.61
N ILE A 94 -7.55 1.52 13.31
CA ILE A 94 -7.95 1.00 12.00
C ILE A 94 -9.43 0.60 12.07
N ASN A 95 -10.24 1.10 11.14
CA ASN A 95 -11.61 0.64 10.92
C ASN A 95 -11.69 -0.02 9.54
N LEU A 96 -12.11 -1.29 9.51
CA LEU A 96 -12.37 -2.02 8.27
C LEU A 96 -13.88 -2.03 8.03
N THR A 97 -14.32 -1.50 6.88
CA THR A 97 -15.73 -1.54 6.47
C THR A 97 -15.83 -2.36 5.19
N LEU A 98 -16.66 -3.40 5.22
CA LEU A 98 -17.08 -4.14 4.04
C LEU A 98 -18.42 -3.54 3.58
N ARG A 99 -18.51 -3.13 2.32
CA ARG A 99 -19.74 -2.63 1.70
C ARG A 99 -20.02 -3.42 0.43
#